data_AF-A0A5U2F5P2-F1
#
_entry.id   AF-A0A5U2F5P2-F1
#
_cell.length_a   1.000
_cell.length_b   1.000
_cell.length_c   1.000
_cell.angle_alpha   90.00
_cell.angle_beta   90.00
_cell.angle_gamma   90.00
#
_symmetry.space_group_name_H-M   'P 1'
#
loop_
_entity.id
_entity.type
_entity.pdbx_description
1 polymer ?
#
loop_
_entity_poly.entity_id
_entity_poly.type
_entity_poly.pdbx_seq_one_letter_code
_entity_poly.pdbx_strand_id
1 'polypeptide(L)'
;MSARLLLVMVCASAMNVYLSAWKLFLRRAGESVMAKKISNLKKMAVFEKCAARCAYCGKSLSPQTAHIDHIHPKSLGGGNDIANLNLACVQCNTAKSDKDIEDFRLFKMIQLSEFKEVITGRLWRELQDRGVFINLPVYTFHFEESMI
;
A
#
# COMPACT_ATOMS: atom_id res chain seq x y z
N MET A 1 37.99 -35.52 -31.11
CA MET A 1 37.77 -34.10 -30.81
C MET A 1 36.30 -33.90 -30.46
N SER A 2 35.98 -33.48 -29.24
CA SER A 2 34.63 -33.08 -28.82
C SER A 2 34.75 -32.02 -27.75
N ALA A 3 34.25 -30.82 -28.05
CA ALA A 3 34.23 -29.67 -27.17
C ALA A 3 33.12 -29.86 -26.14
N ARG A 4 33.44 -30.34 -24.93
CA ARG A 4 32.47 -30.36 -23.82
C ARG A 4 33.06 -30.28 -22.40
N LEU A 5 34.29 -29.81 -22.25
CA LEU A 5 34.85 -29.52 -20.92
C LEU A 5 35.64 -28.22 -20.97
N LEU A 6 34.94 -27.08 -20.90
CA LEU A 6 35.59 -25.81 -20.56
C LEU A 6 34.60 -24.89 -19.84
N LEU A 7 34.16 -25.27 -18.63
CA LEU A 7 33.54 -24.30 -17.73
C LEU A 7 33.58 -24.72 -16.25
N VAL A 8 34.76 -25.00 -15.69
CA VAL A 8 34.92 -24.96 -14.21
C VAL A 8 36.33 -24.48 -13.86
N MET A 9 36.62 -23.19 -14.04
CA MET A 9 37.77 -22.51 -13.42
C MET A 9 37.46 -21.04 -13.09
N VAL A 10 36.55 -20.80 -12.14
CA VAL A 10 36.49 -19.51 -11.44
C VAL A 10 36.60 -19.72 -9.93
N CYS A 11 37.81 -19.48 -9.44
CA CYS A 11 38.30 -19.10 -8.11
C CYS A 11 37.42 -19.28 -6.85
N ALA A 12 37.97 -20.04 -5.89
CA ALA A 12 37.46 -20.24 -4.53
C ALA A 12 37.30 -18.97 -3.66
N SER A 13 37.82 -17.81 -4.08
CA SER A 13 37.61 -16.52 -3.40
C SER A 13 36.25 -15.89 -3.70
N ALA A 14 35.63 -16.19 -4.85
CA ALA A 14 34.29 -15.70 -5.21
C ALA A 14 33.18 -16.42 -4.42
N MET A 15 33.42 -17.66 -4.00
CA MET A 15 32.43 -18.47 -3.28
C MET A 15 32.19 -17.94 -1.87
N ASN A 16 33.21 -17.38 -1.21
CA ASN A 16 33.09 -16.87 0.16
C ASN A 16 32.27 -15.58 0.22
N VAL A 17 32.44 -14.69 -0.77
CA VAL A 17 31.63 -13.46 -0.91
C VAL A 17 30.16 -13.80 -1.23
N TYR A 18 29.94 -14.78 -2.11
CA TYR A 18 28.59 -15.25 -2.45
C TYR A 18 27.91 -15.90 -1.24
N LEU A 19 28.61 -16.73 -0.46
CA LEU A 19 28.08 -17.36 0.74
C LEU A 19 27.81 -16.35 1.88
N SER A 20 28.62 -15.31 2.04
CA SER A 20 28.35 -14.25 3.03
C SER A 20 27.17 -13.36 2.62
N ALA A 21 27.08 -12.99 1.34
CA ALA A 21 25.94 -12.25 0.80
C ALA A 21 24.66 -13.09 0.85
N TRP A 22 24.76 -14.39 0.54
CA TRP A 22 23.66 -15.35 0.65
C TRP A 22 23.25 -15.56 2.12
N LYS A 23 24.18 -15.63 3.08
CA LYS A 23 23.86 -15.71 4.53
C LYS A 23 23.16 -14.44 5.04
N LEU A 24 23.55 -13.26 4.57
CA LEU A 24 22.85 -12.00 4.84
C LEU A 24 21.45 -11.96 4.18
N PHE A 25 21.35 -12.45 2.94
CA PHE A 25 20.09 -12.59 2.21
C PHE A 25 19.14 -13.58 2.91
N LEU A 26 19.64 -14.71 3.42
CA LEU A 26 18.87 -15.68 4.22
C LEU A 26 18.51 -15.15 5.60
N ARG A 27 19.36 -14.35 6.27
CA ARG A 27 18.96 -13.64 7.50
C ARG A 27 17.80 -12.67 7.23
N ARG A 28 17.83 -11.92 6.12
CA ARG A 28 16.72 -11.04 5.70
C ARG A 28 15.49 -11.80 5.21
N ALA A 29 15.66 -12.98 4.62
CA ALA A 29 14.55 -13.83 4.14
C ALA A 29 13.90 -14.67 5.25
N GLY A 30 14.65 -14.98 6.32
CA GLY A 30 14.19 -15.79 7.46
C GLY A 30 13.45 -15.02 8.54
N GLU A 31 13.63 -13.70 8.64
CA GLU A 31 12.82 -12.83 9.51
C GLU A 31 11.49 -12.47 8.85
N SER A 32 10.68 -13.49 8.52
CA SER A 32 9.25 -13.26 8.39
C SER A 32 8.70 -13.10 9.81
N VAL A 33 8.77 -11.87 10.34
CA VAL A 33 7.97 -11.49 11.51
C VAL A 33 6.53 -11.75 11.11
N MET A 34 5.98 -12.90 11.53
CA MET A 34 4.59 -13.28 11.27
C MET A 34 3.73 -12.08 11.62
N ALA A 35 3.16 -11.44 10.60
CA ALA A 35 2.39 -10.23 10.79
C ALA A 35 1.26 -10.56 11.76
N LYS A 36 1.34 -10.05 13.00
CA LYS A 36 0.35 -10.34 14.04
C LYS A 36 -1.04 -10.05 13.49
N LYS A 37 -1.90 -11.07 13.49
CA LYS A 37 -3.30 -10.94 13.09
C LYS A 37 -3.99 -9.93 14.01
N ILE A 38 -4.76 -9.01 13.43
CA ILE A 38 -5.54 -8.02 14.18
C ILE A 38 -6.59 -8.75 15.02
N SER A 39 -6.57 -8.55 16.34
CA SER A 39 -7.51 -9.16 17.28
C SER A 39 -8.94 -8.67 17.07
N ASN A 40 -9.94 -9.48 17.43
CA ASN A 40 -11.35 -9.11 17.29
C ASN A 40 -11.70 -7.85 18.11
N LEU A 41 -11.15 -7.72 19.33
CA LEU A 41 -11.29 -6.51 20.15
C LEU A 41 -10.80 -5.26 19.41
N LYS A 42 -9.65 -5.36 18.73
CA LYS A 42 -9.11 -4.24 17.95
C LYS A 42 -9.98 -3.93 16.72
N LYS A 43 -10.55 -4.95 16.07
CA LYS A 43 -11.51 -4.73 14.97
C LYS A 43 -12.77 -3.99 15.44
N MET A 44 -13.31 -4.36 16.61
CA MET A 44 -14.45 -3.67 17.21
C MET A 44 -14.11 -2.22 17.53
N ALA A 45 -12.94 -1.96 18.14
CA ALA A 45 -12.48 -0.61 18.43
C ALA A 45 -12.35 0.26 17.15
N VAL A 46 -11.86 -0.30 16.05
CA VAL A 46 -11.81 0.41 14.75
C VAL A 46 -13.20 0.66 14.18
N PHE A 47 -14.12 -0.30 14.35
CA PHE A 47 -15.51 -0.17 13.89
C PHE A 47 -16.24 0.97 14.63
N GLU A 48 -16.05 1.06 15.95
CA GLU A 48 -16.54 2.15 16.80
C GLU A 48 -15.90 3.49 16.45
N LYS A 49 -14.57 3.54 16.33
CA LYS A 49 -13.80 4.72 15.90
C LYS A 49 -14.34 5.31 14.60
N CYS A 50 -14.72 4.46 13.64
CA CYS A 50 -15.19 4.91 12.33
C CYS A 50 -16.73 5.07 12.27
N ALA A 51 -17.44 5.02 13.39
CA ALA A 51 -18.89 5.13 13.47
C ALA A 51 -19.63 4.21 12.47
N ALA A 52 -19.13 2.98 12.28
CA ALA A 52 -19.65 2.02 11.30
C ALA A 52 -19.68 2.55 9.85
N ARG A 53 -18.81 3.48 9.47
CA ARG A 53 -18.72 4.07 8.14
C ARG A 53 -17.34 3.85 7.52
N CYS A 54 -17.32 3.80 6.20
CA CYS A 54 -16.08 3.81 5.44
C CYS A 54 -15.35 5.14 5.71
N ALA A 55 -14.13 5.07 6.22
CA ALA A 55 -13.27 6.21 6.48
C ALA A 55 -13.00 7.04 5.22
N TYR A 56 -13.07 6.42 4.04
CA TYR A 56 -12.76 7.09 2.78
C TYR A 56 -13.97 7.77 2.16
N CYS A 57 -15.05 7.02 1.94
CA CYS A 57 -16.23 7.51 1.20
C CYS A 57 -17.48 7.74 2.06
N GLY A 58 -17.42 7.50 3.37
CA GLY A 58 -18.55 7.71 4.29
C GLY A 58 -19.69 6.68 4.21
N LYS A 59 -19.63 5.72 3.29
CA LYS A 59 -20.65 4.67 3.16
C LYS A 59 -20.79 3.86 4.47
N SER A 60 -22.03 3.67 4.94
CA SER A 60 -22.32 2.80 6.09
C SER A 60 -21.91 1.35 5.81
N LEU A 61 -21.32 0.70 6.81
CA LEU A 61 -20.79 -0.65 6.75
C LEU A 61 -21.35 -1.50 7.89
N SER A 62 -21.49 -2.79 7.61
CA SER A 62 -21.74 -3.82 8.61
C SER A 62 -20.44 -4.55 8.92
N PRO A 63 -20.33 -5.28 10.05
CA PRO A 63 -19.15 -6.10 10.36
C PRO A 63 -18.78 -7.11 9.25
N GLN A 64 -19.74 -7.54 8.43
CA GLN A 64 -19.53 -8.48 7.32
C GLN A 64 -19.01 -7.80 6.04
N THR A 65 -19.32 -6.52 5.85
CA THR A 65 -18.95 -5.75 4.64
C THR A 65 -17.76 -4.83 4.87
N ALA A 66 -17.35 -4.68 6.12
CA ALA A 66 -16.23 -3.84 6.51
C ALA A 66 -14.89 -4.57 6.41
N HIS A 67 -13.90 -3.86 5.88
CA HIS A 67 -12.50 -4.25 5.88
C HIS A 67 -11.71 -3.34 6.82
N ILE A 68 -10.71 -3.90 7.48
CA ILE A 68 -9.73 -3.11 8.24
C ILE A 68 -8.58 -2.79 7.30
N ASP A 69 -8.37 -1.51 7.08
CA ASP A 69 -7.36 -0.99 6.18
C ASP A 69 -6.35 -0.13 6.93
N HIS A 70 -5.11 -0.11 6.42
CA HIS A 70 -4.01 0.65 6.98
C HIS A 70 -3.88 1.99 6.26
N ILE A 71 -3.95 3.11 7.00
CA ILE A 71 -3.75 4.46 6.44
C ILE A 71 -2.36 4.51 5.78
N HIS A 72 -1.31 4.22 6.57
CA HIS A 72 0.03 3.93 6.09
C HIS A 72 0.15 2.43 5.79
N PRO A 73 0.29 2.01 4.51
CA PRO A 73 0.34 0.61 4.11
C PRO A 73 1.45 -0.19 4.79
N LYS A 74 1.20 -1.49 5.02
CA LYS A 74 2.23 -2.41 5.55
C LYS A 74 3.47 -2.52 4.66
N SER A 75 3.29 -2.47 3.33
CA SER A 75 4.38 -2.48 2.36
C SER A 75 5.35 -1.31 2.53
N LEU A 76 4.88 -0.21 3.12
CA LEU A 76 5.67 0.99 3.41
C LEU A 76 6.07 1.10 4.89
N GLY A 77 5.91 0.03 5.68
CA GLY A 77 6.27 -0.01 7.10
C GLY A 77 5.14 0.33 8.09
N GLY A 78 3.89 0.35 7.62
CA GLY A 78 2.70 0.59 8.46
C GLY A 78 2.50 -0.41 9.60
N GLY A 79 2.36 0.12 10.83
CA GLY A 79 2.05 -0.64 12.04
C GLY A 79 0.57 -1.00 12.19
N ASN A 80 0.25 -1.84 13.18
CA ASN A 80 -1.13 -2.24 13.52
C ASN A 80 -1.73 -1.40 14.67
N ASP A 81 -1.25 -0.19 14.88
CA ASP A 81 -1.77 0.73 15.89
C ASP A 81 -3.14 1.25 15.47
N ILE A 82 -4.06 1.45 16.43
CA ILE A 82 -5.44 1.88 16.15
C ILE A 82 -5.47 3.22 15.38
N ALA A 83 -4.49 4.09 15.62
CA ALA A 83 -4.33 5.34 14.87
C ALA A 83 -4.13 5.10 13.36
N ASN A 84 -3.37 4.05 12.99
CA ASN A 84 -3.10 3.69 11.59
C ASN A 84 -4.18 2.80 10.95
N LEU A 85 -5.21 2.41 11.69
CA LEU A 85 -6.27 1.52 11.21
C LEU A 85 -7.56 2.29 10.97
N ASN A 86 -8.19 2.05 9.82
CA ASN A 86 -9.47 2.60 9.45
C ASN A 86 -10.42 1.52 8.91
N LEU A 87 -11.71 1.84 8.88
CA LEU A 87 -12.73 1.00 8.27
C LEU A 87 -12.86 1.36 6.79
N ALA A 88 -12.82 0.36 5.91
CA ALA A 88 -12.93 0.56 4.47
C ALA A 88 -14.01 -0.34 3.88
N CYS A 89 -14.77 0.19 2.92
CA CYS A 89 -15.64 -0.63 2.07
C CYS A 89 -14.79 -1.40 1.05
N VAL A 90 -15.32 -2.50 0.51
CA VAL A 90 -14.62 -3.32 -0.49
C VAL A 90 -14.09 -2.49 -1.68
N GLN A 91 -14.88 -1.53 -2.17
CA GLN A 91 -14.50 -0.69 -3.32
C GLN A 91 -13.30 0.20 -3.00
N CYS A 92 -13.31 0.87 -1.84
CA CYS A 92 -12.22 1.75 -1.43
C CYS A 92 -10.97 0.95 -1.04
N ASN A 93 -11.14 -0.15 -0.32
CA ASN A 93 -10.04 -1.04 0.07
C ASN A 93 -9.30 -1.58 -1.16
N THR A 94 -10.04 -2.06 -2.17
CA THR A 94 -9.46 -2.55 -3.42
C THR A 94 -8.81 -1.43 -4.23
N ALA A 95 -9.43 -0.26 -4.30
CA ALA A 95 -8.89 0.89 -5.04
C ALA A 95 -7.61 1.46 -4.41
N LYS A 96 -7.56 1.56 -3.08
CA LYS A 96 -6.38 2.00 -2.34
C LYS A 96 -5.24 1.00 -2.51
N SER A 97 -5.51 -0.28 -2.25
CA SER A 97 -4.49 -1.33 -2.32
C SER A 97 -3.26 -0.98 -1.46
N ASP A 98 -2.09 -0.84 -2.07
CA ASP A 98 -0.82 -0.48 -1.44
C ASP A 98 -0.46 1.00 -1.53
N LYS A 99 -1.35 1.84 -2.04
CA LYS A 99 -1.14 3.30 -2.12
C LYS A 99 -1.09 3.90 -0.73
N ASP A 100 -0.19 4.87 -0.55
CA ASP A 100 -0.29 5.81 0.55
C ASP A 100 -1.56 6.67 0.40
N ILE A 101 -1.83 7.49 1.43
CA ILE A 101 -3.07 8.23 1.52
C ILE A 101 -3.20 9.33 0.46
N GLU A 102 -2.10 9.96 0.06
CA GLU A 102 -2.10 11.04 -0.93
C GLU A 102 -2.15 10.48 -2.35
N ASP A 103 -1.48 9.36 -2.60
CA ASP A 103 -1.61 8.62 -3.86
C ASP A 103 -3.03 8.09 -4.05
N PHE A 104 -3.66 7.65 -2.97
CA PHE A 104 -5.07 7.26 -3.02
C PHE A 104 -5.99 8.46 -3.20
N ARG A 105 -5.70 9.61 -2.59
CA ARG A 105 -6.46 10.85 -2.81
C ARG A 105 -6.38 11.27 -4.27
N LEU A 106 -5.19 11.33 -4.86
CA LEU A 106 -5.00 11.63 -6.27
C LEU A 106 -5.80 10.67 -7.16
N PHE A 107 -5.77 9.37 -6.87
CA PHE A 107 -6.59 8.39 -7.58
C PHE A 107 -8.09 8.76 -7.50
N LYS A 108 -8.59 9.11 -6.31
CA LYS A 108 -10.00 9.53 -6.13
C LYS A 108 -10.33 10.82 -6.89
N MET A 109 -9.45 11.81 -6.86
CA MET A 109 -9.61 13.06 -7.61
C MET A 109 -9.68 12.82 -9.11
N ILE A 110 -8.81 11.96 -9.65
CA ILE A 110 -8.85 11.57 -11.07
C ILE A 110 -10.15 10.84 -11.40
N GLN A 111 -10.57 9.89 -10.56
CA GLN A 111 -11.82 9.14 -10.78
C GLN A 111 -13.09 10.00 -10.74
N LEU A 112 -13.05 11.15 -10.06
CA LEU A 112 -14.14 12.13 -10.01
C LEU A 112 -14.07 13.18 -11.12
N SER A 113 -12.96 13.25 -11.84
CA SER A 113 -12.75 14.21 -12.93
C SER A 113 -13.27 13.70 -14.28
N GLU A 114 -13.38 14.59 -15.25
CA GLU A 114 -13.62 14.24 -16.65
C GLU A 114 -12.46 13.42 -17.26
N PHE A 115 -11.28 13.42 -16.64
CA PHE A 115 -10.08 12.76 -17.12
C PHE A 115 -9.92 11.31 -16.62
N LYS A 116 -10.92 10.73 -15.96
CA LYS A 116 -10.82 9.43 -15.26
C LYS A 116 -10.32 8.25 -16.13
N GLU A 117 -10.50 8.33 -17.45
CA GLU A 117 -10.07 7.33 -18.45
C GLU A 117 -8.91 7.81 -19.32
N VAL A 118 -8.50 9.08 -19.17
CA VAL A 118 -7.51 9.74 -20.01
C VAL A 118 -6.16 9.79 -19.30
N ILE A 119 -6.16 10.13 -18.01
CA ILE A 119 -4.93 10.33 -17.25
C ILE A 119 -4.81 9.31 -16.13
N THR A 120 -3.58 8.89 -15.88
CA THR A 120 -3.20 8.12 -14.69
C THR A 120 -2.53 9.05 -13.67
N GLY A 121 -2.46 8.63 -12.40
CA GLY A 121 -1.73 9.40 -11.38
C GLY A 121 -0.26 9.65 -11.76
N ARG A 122 0.38 8.68 -12.44
CA ARG A 122 1.74 8.83 -12.97
C ARG A 122 1.81 9.93 -14.03
N LEU A 123 0.94 9.88 -15.04
CA LEU A 123 0.92 10.89 -16.10
C LEU A 123 0.63 12.29 -15.54
N TRP A 124 -0.28 12.41 -14.56
CA TRP A 124 -0.57 13.68 -13.92
C TRP A 124 0.67 14.31 -13.27
N ARG A 125 1.48 13.53 -12.56
CA ARG A 125 2.76 14.02 -11.99
C ARG A 125 3.75 14.44 -13.08
N GLU A 126 3.92 13.60 -14.11
CA GLU A 126 4.81 13.91 -15.24
C GLU A 126 4.42 15.19 -15.99
N LEU A 127 3.12 15.48 -16.08
CA LEU A 127 2.61 16.73 -16.66
C LEU A 127 2.93 17.94 -15.77
N GLN A 128 2.75 17.82 -14.46
CA GLN A 128 3.09 18.90 -13.53
C GLN A 128 4.57 19.24 -13.54
N ASP A 129 5.44 18.22 -13.58
CA ASP A 129 6.90 18.41 -13.67
C ASP A 129 7.32 19.17 -14.95
N ARG A 130 6.48 19.13 -15.98
CA ARG A 130 6.64 19.85 -17.26
C ARG A 130 5.91 21.20 -17.28
N GLY A 131 5.31 21.62 -16.17
CA GLY A 131 4.56 22.86 -16.05
C GLY A 131 3.14 22.81 -16.61
N VAL A 132 2.59 21.62 -16.87
CA VAL A 132 1.20 21.43 -17.29
C VAL A 132 0.35 21.10 -16.07
N PHE A 133 -0.49 22.05 -15.66
CA PHE A 133 -1.35 21.91 -14.49
C PHE A 133 -2.78 21.54 -14.91
N ILE A 134 -3.18 20.31 -14.62
CA ILE A 134 -4.56 19.85 -14.75
C ILE A 134 -5.29 20.11 -13.44
N ASN A 135 -6.33 20.93 -13.48
CA ASN A 135 -7.19 21.16 -12.33
C ASN A 135 -8.04 19.91 -12.07
N LEU A 136 -7.85 19.28 -10.91
CA LEU A 136 -8.63 18.13 -10.48
C LEU A 136 -9.57 18.53 -9.34
N PRO A 137 -10.77 17.92 -9.25
CA PRO A 137 -11.66 18.17 -8.12
C PRO A 137 -11.00 17.73 -6.82
N VAL A 138 -11.18 18.51 -5.75
CA VAL A 138 -10.67 18.15 -4.42
C VAL A 138 -11.48 16.97 -3.88
N TYR A 139 -10.77 15.98 -3.34
CA TYR A 139 -11.38 14.87 -2.62
C TYR A 139 -10.97 14.88 -1.16
N THR A 140 -11.96 15.08 -0.28
CA THR A 140 -11.81 14.99 1.17
C THR A 140 -12.26 13.60 1.62
N PHE A 141 -11.46 12.94 2.46
CA PHE A 141 -11.86 11.66 3.03
C PHE A 141 -12.82 11.86 4.20
N HIS A 142 -13.75 10.94 4.39
CA HIS A 142 -14.72 11.04 5.49
C HIS A 142 -14.09 11.09 6.89
N PHE A 143 -12.95 10.41 7.10
CA PHE A 143 -12.23 10.47 8.39
C PHE A 143 -11.62 11.85 8.69
N GLU A 144 -11.45 12.70 7.67
CA GLU A 144 -10.93 14.07 7.80
C GLU A 144 -12.05 15.05 8.15
N GLU A 145 -13.24 14.82 7.60
CA GLU A 145 -14.46 15.60 7.92
C GLU A 145 -14.85 15.45 9.39
N SER A 146 -14.51 14.32 10.01
CA SER A 146 -14.82 14.01 11.41
C SER A 146 -13.98 14.83 12.42
N MET A 147 -13.03 15.65 11.95
CA MET A 147 -12.19 16.53 12.75
C MET A 147 -12.52 18.02 12.59
N ILE A 148 -13.62 18.36 11.91
CA ILE A 148 -14.13 19.73 11.71
C ILE A 148 -15.40 19.93 12.52
#